data_AF-A0A954FNC3-F1
#
_entry.id   AF-A0A954FNC3-F1
#
_cell.length_a   1.000
_cell.length_b   1.000
_cell.length_c   1.000
_cell.angle_alpha   90.00
_cell.angle_beta   90.00
_cell.angle_gamma   90.00
#
_symmetry.space_group_name_H-M   'P 1'
#
loop_
_entity.id
_entity.type
_entity.pdbx_description
1 polymer ?
#
loop_
_entity_poly.entity_id
_entity_poly.type
_entity_poly.pdbx_seq_one_letter_code
_entity_poly.pdbx_strand_id
1 'polypeptide(L)'
;MTSNSGKPMAENELSVTDFTRSFLQFRMDLNITQPRTVSQPPPFTLNNSRFPLECCCRVTRGAGTDASSIDYVLGAACQAEQVYVQENIWHDPPAEMCLVASNEEFLVLKSWDRNNRGVMLSPPTLGEQPERQAGRCADAFTNLRIDIRKIPGRLLQTTAEIVDAVLQNVPLVSQTEYTDADGSRVLLEYPVKVVNASEREVFYQVDTGPVLVPDADAFDGTHPISVLRRAYVAHNNLDCTELLLNVPTSVGHGMSVNHYSRVLKVKAV
;
A
#
# COMPACT_ATOMS: atom_id res chain seq x y z
N MET A 1 -11.13 -36.39 -13.93
CA MET A 1 -11.20 -36.35 -12.45
C MET A 1 -10.47 -35.10 -12.01
N THR A 2 -11.04 -34.07 -11.41
CA THR A 2 -12.40 -33.75 -10.94
C THR A 2 -12.66 -32.31 -11.37
N SER A 3 -13.74 -32.11 -12.13
CA SER A 3 -14.23 -30.80 -12.54
C SER A 3 -14.73 -30.06 -11.30
N ASN A 4 -14.14 -28.90 -11.00
CA ASN A 4 -14.60 -28.03 -9.95
C ASN A 4 -15.82 -27.26 -10.46
N SER A 5 -17.00 -27.88 -10.37
CA SER A 5 -18.28 -27.22 -10.64
C SER A 5 -18.52 -26.20 -9.54
N GLY A 6 -18.19 -24.94 -9.82
CA GLY A 6 -18.50 -23.80 -8.95
C GLY A 6 -19.99 -23.78 -8.65
N LYS A 7 -20.32 -23.94 -7.37
CA LYS A 7 -21.66 -23.68 -6.84
C LYS A 7 -21.96 -22.20 -7.11
N PRO A 8 -23.16 -21.84 -7.60
CA PRO A 8 -23.52 -20.43 -7.76
C PRO A 8 -23.44 -19.74 -6.40
N MET A 9 -22.67 -18.65 -6.32
CA MET A 9 -22.61 -17.78 -5.14
C MET A 9 -24.00 -17.22 -4.88
N ALA A 10 -24.42 -17.20 -3.61
CA ALA A 10 -25.67 -16.54 -3.22
C ALA A 10 -25.57 -15.03 -3.51
N GLU A 11 -26.69 -14.38 -3.82
CA GLU A 11 -26.76 -13.00 -4.35
C GLU A 11 -26.09 -11.90 -3.48
N ASN A 12 -25.61 -12.23 -2.28
CA ASN A 12 -24.93 -11.31 -1.34
C ASN A 12 -23.49 -11.71 -0.95
N GLU A 13 -22.91 -12.75 -1.56
CA GLU A 13 -21.49 -13.09 -1.32
C GLU A 13 -20.59 -12.26 -2.25
N LEU A 14 -19.65 -11.52 -1.68
CA LEU A 14 -18.60 -10.81 -2.42
C LEU A 14 -17.27 -11.52 -2.24
N SER A 15 -16.40 -11.47 -3.25
CA SER A 15 -15.04 -12.00 -3.15
C SER A 15 -14.09 -10.90 -2.68
N VAL A 16 -13.62 -11.00 -1.42
CA VAL A 16 -12.76 -9.99 -0.78
C VAL A 16 -11.36 -10.52 -0.55
N THR A 17 -10.37 -9.63 -0.44
CA THR A 17 -9.00 -10.02 -0.05
C THR A 17 -8.95 -10.47 1.40
N ASP A 18 -8.38 -11.65 1.62
CA ASP A 18 -7.95 -12.10 2.94
C ASP A 18 -6.55 -11.54 3.23
N PHE A 19 -6.51 -10.37 3.85
CA PHE A 19 -5.26 -9.68 4.18
C PHE A 19 -4.39 -10.46 5.18
N THR A 20 -4.96 -11.40 5.95
CA THR A 20 -4.19 -12.24 6.88
C THR A 20 -3.38 -13.33 6.17
N ARG A 21 -3.77 -13.67 4.93
CA ARG A 21 -3.13 -14.71 4.11
C ARG A 21 -2.61 -14.19 2.76
N SER A 22 -2.53 -12.88 2.59
CA SER A 22 -2.03 -12.25 1.36
C SER A 22 -0.69 -11.58 1.60
N PHE A 23 0.26 -11.76 0.68
CA PHE A 23 1.64 -11.33 0.86
C PHE A 23 2.26 -10.77 -0.40
N LEU A 24 3.10 -9.75 -0.24
CA LEU A 24 4.08 -9.28 -1.19
C LEU A 24 5.43 -9.90 -0.84
N GLN A 25 6.12 -10.48 -1.82
CA GLN A 25 7.42 -11.11 -1.65
C GLN A 25 8.39 -10.60 -2.71
N PHE A 26 9.65 -10.39 -2.30
CA PHE A 26 10.72 -10.17 -3.26
C PHE A 26 11.95 -11.01 -2.91
N ARG A 27 12.73 -11.30 -3.95
CA ARG A 27 14.04 -11.93 -3.88
C ARG A 27 15.07 -11.00 -4.48
N MET A 28 16.15 -10.79 -3.74
CA MET A 28 17.36 -10.15 -4.25
C MET A 28 18.48 -11.17 -4.24
N ASP A 29 19.09 -11.40 -5.40
CA ASP A 29 20.28 -12.24 -5.54
C ASP A 29 21.37 -11.43 -6.23
N LEU A 30 22.37 -11.02 -5.46
CA LEU A 30 23.45 -10.12 -5.90
C LEU A 30 24.38 -10.77 -6.93
N ASN A 31 24.30 -12.09 -7.10
CA ASN A 31 25.03 -12.79 -8.16
C ASN A 31 24.32 -12.68 -9.52
N ILE A 32 23.08 -12.20 -9.56
CA ILE A 32 22.24 -12.08 -10.77
C ILE A 32 21.90 -10.62 -11.05
N THR A 33 21.47 -9.88 -10.04
CA THR A 33 21.02 -8.49 -10.16
C THR A 33 21.80 -7.61 -9.21
N GLN A 34 22.33 -6.48 -9.70
CA GLN A 34 23.01 -5.51 -8.85
C GLN A 34 22.02 -4.83 -7.89
N PRO A 35 22.44 -4.49 -6.66
CA PRO A 35 21.55 -3.85 -5.72
C PRO A 35 21.26 -2.41 -6.17
N ARG A 36 19.97 -2.08 -6.31
CA ARG A 36 19.53 -0.73 -6.70
C ARG A 36 18.88 0.07 -5.57
N THR A 37 18.47 -0.60 -4.49
CA THR A 37 17.57 -0.04 -3.45
C THR A 37 18.19 -0.01 -2.05
N VAL A 38 19.48 -0.36 -1.92
CA VAL A 38 20.16 -0.53 -0.62
C VAL A 38 21.12 0.63 -0.35
N SER A 39 21.31 0.95 0.93
CA SER A 39 22.19 2.05 1.38
C SER A 39 23.50 1.57 1.99
N GLN A 40 23.67 0.26 2.12
CA GLN A 40 24.88 -0.40 2.62
C GLN A 40 25.12 -1.68 1.81
N PRO A 41 26.38 -2.13 1.63
CA PRO A 41 26.66 -3.42 1.04
C PRO A 41 25.98 -4.53 1.85
N PRO A 42 25.09 -5.35 1.24
CA PRO A 42 24.46 -6.42 1.98
C PRO A 42 25.51 -7.46 2.41
N PRO A 43 25.47 -7.95 3.67
CA PRO A 43 26.46 -8.93 4.15
C PRO A 43 26.29 -10.32 3.52
N PHE A 44 25.14 -10.58 2.89
CA PHE A 44 24.84 -11.80 2.15
C PHE A 44 24.43 -11.47 0.73
N THR A 45 24.76 -12.37 -0.21
CA THR A 45 24.41 -12.20 -1.61
C THR A 45 22.95 -12.56 -1.91
N LEU A 46 22.20 -13.11 -0.96
CA LEU A 46 20.82 -13.55 -1.16
C LEU A 46 19.91 -13.09 -0.02
N ASN A 47 18.81 -12.44 -0.37
CA ASN A 47 17.75 -12.05 0.55
C ASN A 47 16.38 -12.42 -0.02
N ASN A 48 15.50 -12.96 0.83
CA ASN A 48 14.09 -13.16 0.51
C ASN A 48 13.28 -12.43 1.59
N SER A 49 12.42 -11.51 1.19
CA SER A 49 11.61 -10.73 2.11
C SER A 49 10.13 -10.92 1.79
N ARG A 50 9.30 -10.88 2.85
CA ARG A 50 7.85 -11.07 2.77
C ARG A 50 7.15 -10.05 3.64
N PHE A 51 6.16 -9.38 3.06
CA PHE A 51 5.34 -8.35 3.69
C PHE A 51 3.87 -8.80 3.61
N PRO A 52 3.12 -8.80 4.73
CA PRO A 52 1.66 -8.81 4.66
C PRO A 52 1.16 -7.64 3.80
N LEU A 53 0.05 -7.82 3.09
CA LEU A 53 -0.58 -6.72 2.37
C LEU A 53 -1.39 -5.83 3.32
N GLU A 54 -1.34 -4.52 3.08
CA GLU A 54 -2.10 -3.50 3.80
C GLU A 54 -3.18 -2.85 2.93
N CYS A 55 -3.03 -2.89 1.61
CA CYS A 55 -3.99 -2.35 0.67
C CYS A 55 -3.80 -2.98 -0.71
N CYS A 56 -4.91 -3.21 -1.40
CA CYS A 56 -4.95 -3.47 -2.85
C CYS A 56 -5.60 -2.26 -3.52
N CYS A 57 -4.97 -1.69 -4.54
CA CYS A 57 -5.47 -0.55 -5.29
C CYS A 57 -5.51 -0.90 -6.77
N ARG A 58 -6.69 -0.86 -7.36
CA ARG A 58 -6.89 -0.99 -8.81
C ARG A 58 -7.16 0.37 -9.41
N VAL A 59 -6.38 0.75 -10.41
CA VAL A 59 -6.64 1.96 -11.22
C VAL A 59 -7.05 1.51 -12.61
N THR A 60 -8.26 1.87 -13.01
CA THR A 60 -8.82 1.57 -14.33
C THR A 60 -8.93 2.86 -15.14
N ARG A 61 -8.33 2.89 -16.33
CA ARG A 61 -8.38 4.01 -17.28
C ARG A 61 -9.21 3.65 -18.50
N GLY A 62 -9.97 4.61 -19.01
CA GLY A 62 -10.87 4.40 -20.15
C GLY A 62 -12.21 3.76 -19.75
N ALA A 63 -13.01 3.40 -20.75
CA ALA A 63 -14.34 2.84 -20.55
C ALA A 63 -14.61 1.71 -21.55
N GLY A 64 -15.54 0.80 -21.20
CA GLY A 64 -15.95 -0.29 -22.08
C GLY A 64 -14.82 -1.28 -22.36
N THR A 65 -14.71 -1.72 -23.62
CA THR A 65 -13.72 -2.71 -24.06
C THR A 65 -12.28 -2.19 -24.10
N ASP A 66 -12.11 -0.87 -24.12
CA ASP A 66 -10.78 -0.23 -24.19
C ASP A 66 -10.24 0.12 -22.80
N ALA A 67 -10.98 -0.24 -21.75
CA ALA A 67 -10.56 0.00 -20.38
C ALA A 67 -9.32 -0.84 -20.05
N SER A 68 -8.28 -0.20 -19.51
CA SER A 68 -7.07 -0.85 -19.01
C SER A 68 -7.00 -0.71 -17.51
N SER A 69 -6.59 -1.77 -16.80
CA SER A 69 -6.48 -1.76 -15.34
C SER A 69 -5.09 -2.16 -14.91
N ILE A 70 -4.56 -1.47 -13.89
CA ILE A 70 -3.33 -1.85 -13.20
C ILE A 70 -3.67 -2.08 -11.74
N ASP A 71 -3.25 -3.25 -11.23
CA ASP A 71 -3.36 -3.61 -9.83
C ASP A 71 -2.04 -3.30 -9.12
N TYR A 72 -2.16 -2.57 -8.03
CA TYR A 72 -1.08 -2.23 -7.10
C TYR A 72 -1.38 -2.80 -5.74
N VAL A 73 -0.35 -3.17 -5.00
CA VAL A 73 -0.45 -3.58 -3.60
C VAL A 73 0.53 -2.80 -2.73
N LEU A 74 0.13 -2.55 -1.49
CA LEU A 74 0.98 -1.99 -0.45
C LEU A 74 1.35 -3.10 0.53
N GLY A 75 2.65 -3.33 0.71
CA GLY A 75 3.17 -4.17 1.79
C GLY A 75 3.23 -3.41 3.12
N ALA A 76 3.15 -4.15 4.22
CA ALA A 76 3.35 -3.62 5.57
C ALA A 76 4.66 -2.85 5.69
N ALA A 77 4.66 -1.79 6.50
CA ALA A 77 5.88 -1.05 6.78
C ALA A 77 6.82 -1.84 7.69
N CYS A 78 8.12 -1.63 7.51
CA CYS A 78 9.17 -2.08 8.42
C CYS A 78 10.16 -0.94 8.67
N GLN A 79 11.06 -1.12 9.64
CA GLN A 79 12.21 -0.23 9.80
C GLN A 79 13.35 -0.81 8.98
N ALA A 80 13.88 -0.03 8.04
CA ALA A 80 15.00 -0.44 7.21
C ALA A 80 16.20 -0.78 8.10
N GLU A 81 16.62 -2.04 8.01
CA GLU A 81 17.58 -2.65 8.90
C GLU A 81 18.74 -3.30 8.14
N GLN A 82 19.82 -3.54 8.87
CA GLN A 82 20.89 -4.44 8.45
C GLN A 82 20.37 -5.87 8.51
N VAL A 83 20.20 -6.47 7.33
CA VAL A 83 19.83 -7.89 7.23
C VAL A 83 21.03 -8.78 7.56
N TYR A 84 20.78 -9.86 8.31
CA TYR A 84 21.75 -10.90 8.65
C TYR A 84 23.00 -10.48 9.46
N VAL A 85 22.88 -9.47 10.32
CA VAL A 85 23.87 -9.18 11.36
C VAL A 85 23.49 -9.83 12.69
N GLN A 86 24.45 -10.10 13.57
CA GLN A 86 24.18 -10.69 14.90
C GLN A 86 23.70 -9.64 15.92
N GLU A 87 24.14 -8.39 15.77
CA GLU A 87 23.82 -7.25 16.63
C GLU A 87 23.91 -5.95 15.84
N ASN A 88 23.49 -4.83 16.42
CA ASN A 88 23.46 -3.51 15.76
C ASN A 88 22.61 -3.50 14.47
N ILE A 89 21.44 -4.14 14.54
CA ILE A 89 20.51 -4.35 13.43
C ILE A 89 20.06 -3.03 12.78
N TRP A 90 19.85 -1.97 13.57
CA TRP A 90 19.30 -0.73 13.05
C TRP A 90 20.34 0.09 12.30
N HIS A 91 19.92 0.67 11.17
CA HIS A 91 20.69 1.72 10.53
C HIS A 91 20.71 2.99 11.39
N ASP A 92 21.76 3.77 11.25
CA ASP A 92 21.85 5.12 11.79
C ASP A 92 22.15 6.11 10.62
N PRO A 93 21.19 6.95 10.21
CA PRO A 93 19.83 7.05 10.75
C PRO A 93 18.92 5.90 10.32
N PRO A 94 17.94 5.49 11.14
CA PRO A 94 16.92 4.54 10.74
C PRO A 94 15.94 5.20 9.75
N ALA A 95 15.27 4.37 8.94
CA ALA A 95 14.22 4.80 8.04
C ALA A 95 13.02 3.87 8.17
N GLU A 96 11.81 4.42 8.30
CA GLU A 96 10.62 3.64 8.00
C GLU A 96 10.60 3.36 6.49
N MET A 97 10.31 2.12 6.09
CA MET A 97 10.20 1.70 4.71
C MET A 97 8.93 0.87 4.48
N CYS A 98 8.28 1.07 3.34
CA CYS A 98 7.33 0.09 2.81
C CYS A 98 7.49 -0.06 1.30
N LEU A 99 7.06 -1.22 0.78
CA LEU A 99 7.10 -1.52 -0.64
C LEU A 99 5.70 -1.46 -1.24
N VAL A 100 5.54 -0.67 -2.29
CA VAL A 100 4.40 -0.72 -3.20
C VAL A 100 4.83 -1.48 -4.45
N ALA A 101 3.96 -2.32 -5.00
CA ALA A 101 4.29 -3.08 -6.20
C ALA A 101 3.07 -3.29 -7.11
N SER A 102 3.33 -3.34 -8.41
CA SER A 102 2.52 -4.03 -9.41
C SER A 102 3.29 -5.26 -9.91
N ASN A 103 2.77 -5.93 -10.93
CA ASN A 103 3.50 -7.01 -11.58
C ASN A 103 4.77 -6.53 -12.32
N GLU A 104 4.85 -5.25 -12.71
CA GLU A 104 5.93 -4.73 -13.54
C GLU A 104 6.81 -3.70 -12.83
N GLU A 105 6.23 -2.91 -11.93
CA GLU A 105 6.91 -1.81 -11.27
C GLU A 105 6.84 -1.93 -9.75
N PHE A 106 7.83 -1.33 -9.09
CA PHE A 106 7.84 -1.17 -7.66
C PHE A 106 8.01 0.31 -7.30
N LEU A 107 7.61 0.65 -6.08
CA LEU A 107 7.88 1.94 -5.45
C LEU A 107 8.25 1.68 -3.98
N VAL A 108 9.52 1.90 -3.65
CA VAL A 108 9.98 1.92 -2.26
C VAL A 108 9.70 3.31 -1.70
N LEU A 109 8.95 3.37 -0.60
CA LEU A 109 8.72 4.59 0.15
C LEU A 109 9.56 4.54 1.42
N LYS A 110 10.43 5.54 1.62
CA LYS A 110 11.24 5.70 2.82
C LYS A 110 10.97 7.04 3.49
N SER A 111 10.94 7.02 4.82
CA SER A 111 10.88 8.23 5.63
C SER A 111 11.95 8.19 6.72
N TRP A 112 12.72 9.27 6.79
CA TRP A 112 13.68 9.54 7.85
C TRP A 112 13.12 10.57 8.83
N ASP A 113 14.00 11.08 9.70
CA ASP A 113 13.73 12.22 10.59
C ASP A 113 13.48 13.54 9.83
N ARG A 114 13.86 13.62 8.55
CA ARG A 114 13.52 14.71 7.62
C ARG A 114 13.60 14.29 6.16
N ASN A 115 12.91 15.05 5.30
CA ASN A 115 13.07 14.94 3.85
C ASN A 115 14.48 15.34 3.42
N ASN A 116 14.91 14.83 2.26
CA ASN A 116 16.25 15.10 1.71
C ASN A 116 17.38 14.82 2.72
N ARG A 117 17.30 13.69 3.44
CA ARG A 117 18.28 13.35 4.48
C ARG A 117 19.70 13.16 3.94
N GLY A 118 19.84 12.84 2.65
CA GLY A 118 21.14 12.66 1.98
C GLY A 118 21.79 11.30 2.25
N VAL A 119 21.01 10.26 2.58
CA VAL A 119 21.54 8.90 2.73
C VAL A 119 21.93 8.36 1.36
N MET A 120 23.19 7.95 1.18
CA MET A 120 23.67 7.42 -0.10
C MET A 120 23.17 5.99 -0.37
N LEU A 121 22.98 5.67 -1.64
CA LEU A 121 22.89 4.27 -2.09
C LEU A 121 24.25 3.58 -1.96
N SER A 122 24.24 2.25 -1.98
CA SER A 122 25.46 1.44 -2.04
C SER A 122 25.57 0.71 -3.38
N PRO A 123 26.63 0.96 -4.18
CA PRO A 123 27.74 1.89 -3.91
C PRO A 123 27.33 3.37 -4.02
N PRO A 124 28.04 4.31 -3.33
CA PRO A 124 27.70 5.74 -3.34
C PRO A 124 27.71 6.41 -4.71
N THR A 125 28.36 5.79 -5.71
CA THR A 125 28.33 6.26 -7.10
C THR A 125 26.94 6.26 -7.72
N LEU A 126 25.97 5.57 -7.10
CA LEU A 126 24.56 5.59 -7.51
C LEU A 126 23.81 6.83 -7.03
N GLY A 127 24.43 7.68 -6.20
CA GLY A 127 23.83 8.91 -5.70
C GLY A 127 23.07 8.75 -4.39
N GLU A 128 22.37 9.83 -4.00
CA GLU A 128 21.50 9.84 -2.83
C GLU A 128 20.28 8.95 -3.05
N GLN A 129 19.88 8.25 -1.99
CA GLN A 129 18.69 7.43 -2.00
C GLN A 129 17.44 8.32 -1.94
N PRO A 130 16.55 8.24 -2.93
CA PRO A 130 15.32 9.01 -2.89
C PRO A 130 14.36 8.43 -1.85
N GLU A 131 13.56 9.30 -1.25
CA GLU A 131 12.45 8.91 -0.35
C GLU A 131 11.35 8.12 -1.08
N ARG A 132 11.28 8.31 -2.40
CA ARG A 132 10.33 7.65 -3.29
C ARG A 132 11.13 7.07 -4.44
N GLN A 133 11.45 5.80 -4.37
CA GLN A 133 12.24 5.11 -5.39
C GLN A 133 11.33 4.20 -6.23
N ALA A 134 10.96 4.66 -7.42
CA ALA A 134 10.26 3.84 -8.40
C ALA A 134 11.24 3.13 -9.34
N GLY A 135 10.80 2.02 -9.93
CA GLY A 135 11.56 1.30 -10.94
C GLY A 135 10.86 0.04 -11.44
N ARG A 136 11.45 -0.62 -12.44
CA ARG A 136 10.96 -1.91 -12.93
C ARG A 136 11.34 -3.03 -11.97
N CYS A 137 10.42 -3.95 -11.67
CA CYS A 137 10.67 -5.08 -10.78
C CYS A 137 11.87 -5.91 -11.22
N ALA A 138 11.99 -6.20 -12.52
CA ALA A 138 13.07 -7.01 -13.09
C ALA A 138 14.46 -6.38 -12.95
N ASP A 139 14.53 -5.06 -12.75
CA ASP A 139 15.79 -4.33 -12.60
C ASP A 139 16.34 -4.38 -11.17
N ALA A 140 15.47 -4.55 -10.18
CA ALA A 140 15.82 -4.51 -8.75
C ALA A 140 15.74 -5.86 -8.05
N PHE A 141 14.91 -6.77 -8.56
CA PHE A 141 14.62 -8.06 -7.94
C PHE A 141 14.81 -9.19 -8.94
N THR A 142 15.40 -10.30 -8.50
CA THR A 142 15.41 -11.53 -9.31
C THR A 142 14.05 -12.19 -9.38
N ASN A 143 13.20 -11.93 -8.38
CA ASN A 143 11.80 -12.28 -8.41
C ASN A 143 11.01 -11.33 -7.51
N LEU A 144 9.84 -10.88 -7.96
CA LEU A 144 8.83 -10.22 -7.14
C LEU A 144 7.51 -10.93 -7.37
N ARG A 145 6.84 -11.30 -6.28
CA ARG A 145 5.58 -12.04 -6.32
C ARG A 145 4.56 -11.39 -5.40
N ILE A 146 3.37 -11.18 -5.95
CA ILE A 146 2.18 -10.77 -5.24
C ILE A 146 1.29 -12.02 -5.10
N ASP A 147 0.93 -12.41 -3.89
CA ASP A 147 0.00 -13.50 -3.60
C ASP A 147 -1.21 -12.93 -2.87
N ILE A 148 -2.32 -12.75 -3.60
CA ILE A 148 -3.60 -12.29 -3.06
C ILE A 148 -4.51 -13.49 -2.91
N ARG A 149 -4.94 -13.76 -1.67
CA ARG A 149 -5.94 -14.78 -1.37
C ARG A 149 -7.30 -14.12 -1.28
N LYS A 150 -8.26 -14.67 -2.04
CA LYS A 150 -9.64 -14.23 -2.02
C LYS A 150 -10.49 -15.20 -1.18
N ILE A 151 -11.42 -14.65 -0.41
CA ILE A 151 -12.40 -15.39 0.37
C ILE A 151 -13.81 -14.81 0.16
N PRO A 152 -14.87 -15.59 0.34
CA PRO A 152 -16.22 -15.04 0.43
C PRO A 152 -16.34 -14.10 1.62
N GLY A 153 -16.98 -12.95 1.40
CA GLY A 153 -17.33 -11.96 2.40
C GLY A 153 -18.82 -11.68 2.38
N ARG A 154 -19.36 -11.26 3.52
CA ARG A 154 -20.75 -10.80 3.67
C ARG A 154 -20.77 -9.28 3.61
N LEU A 155 -21.50 -8.71 2.65
CA LEU A 155 -21.70 -7.27 2.57
C LEU A 155 -22.47 -6.75 3.80
N LEU A 156 -22.01 -5.63 4.36
CA LEU A 156 -22.70 -4.90 5.43
C LEU A 156 -23.29 -3.63 4.83
N GLN A 157 -24.62 -3.51 4.83
CA GLN A 157 -25.32 -2.44 4.12
C GLN A 157 -25.78 -1.31 5.03
N THR A 158 -25.87 -1.57 6.34
CA THR A 158 -26.41 -0.62 7.30
C THR A 158 -25.41 -0.34 8.42
N THR A 159 -25.50 0.86 9.01
CA THR A 159 -24.70 1.20 10.19
C THR A 159 -24.89 0.20 11.33
N ALA A 160 -26.11 -0.29 11.56
CA ALA A 160 -26.39 -1.27 12.60
C ALA A 160 -25.64 -2.60 12.36
N GLU A 161 -25.60 -3.09 11.11
CA GLU A 161 -24.84 -4.29 10.74
C GLU A 161 -23.33 -4.10 10.91
N ILE A 162 -22.82 -2.90 10.57
CA ILE A 162 -21.41 -2.55 10.76
C ILE A 162 -21.06 -2.54 12.24
N VAL A 163 -21.86 -1.85 13.07
CA VAL A 163 -21.64 -1.78 14.52
C VAL A 163 -21.68 -3.18 15.16
N ASP A 164 -22.65 -4.02 14.79
CA ASP A 164 -22.73 -5.40 15.29
C ASP A 164 -21.49 -6.22 14.91
N ALA A 165 -21.04 -6.13 13.66
CA ALA A 165 -19.83 -6.84 13.21
C ALA A 165 -18.56 -6.36 13.95
N VAL A 166 -18.44 -5.05 14.20
CA VAL A 166 -17.34 -4.47 14.99
C VAL A 166 -17.34 -5.02 16.41
N LEU A 167 -18.48 -4.97 17.10
CA LEU A 167 -18.59 -5.42 18.50
C LEU A 167 -18.40 -6.93 18.66
N GLN A 168 -18.65 -7.71 17.61
CA GLN A 168 -18.38 -9.15 17.56
C GLN A 168 -16.93 -9.50 17.18
N ASN A 169 -16.05 -8.52 16.95
CA ASN A 169 -14.67 -8.72 16.48
C ASN A 169 -14.58 -9.51 15.17
N VAL A 170 -15.57 -9.33 14.28
CA VAL A 170 -15.50 -9.92 12.94
C VAL A 170 -14.38 -9.21 12.16
N PRO A 171 -13.50 -9.93 11.44
CA PRO A 171 -12.55 -9.29 10.53
C PRO A 171 -13.28 -8.52 9.44
N LEU A 172 -12.97 -7.23 9.31
CA LEU A 172 -13.63 -6.32 8.38
C LEU A 172 -12.68 -5.91 7.25
N VAL A 173 -13.22 -5.87 6.03
CA VAL A 173 -12.57 -5.33 4.84
C VAL A 173 -13.47 -4.24 4.30
N SER A 174 -12.88 -3.07 4.01
CA SER A 174 -13.59 -1.98 3.35
C SER A 174 -13.18 -1.93 1.88
N GLN A 175 -14.12 -1.51 1.04
CA GLN A 175 -13.91 -1.19 -0.36
C GLN A 175 -14.32 0.26 -0.58
N THR A 176 -13.40 1.08 -1.09
CA THR A 176 -13.68 2.46 -1.46
C THR A 176 -13.46 2.60 -2.96
N GLU A 177 -14.51 2.95 -3.67
CA GLU A 177 -14.46 3.19 -5.10
C GLU A 177 -14.77 4.65 -5.41
N TYR A 178 -14.00 5.27 -6.29
CA TYR A 178 -14.22 6.65 -6.71
C TYR A 178 -13.63 6.91 -8.11
N THR A 179 -14.06 8.01 -8.73
CA THR A 179 -13.46 8.52 -9.95
C THR A 179 -12.46 9.63 -9.61
N ASP A 180 -11.22 9.47 -10.06
CA ASP A 180 -10.15 10.45 -9.90
C ASP A 180 -10.32 11.63 -10.87
N ALA A 181 -9.57 12.71 -10.66
CA ALA A 181 -9.67 13.94 -11.44
C ALA A 181 -9.38 13.75 -12.94
N ASP A 182 -8.57 12.77 -13.32
CA ASP A 182 -8.27 12.42 -14.71
C ASP A 182 -9.33 11.50 -15.35
N GLY A 183 -10.40 11.18 -14.62
CA GLY A 183 -11.46 10.27 -15.04
C GLY A 183 -11.17 8.79 -14.82
N SER A 184 -10.00 8.43 -14.28
CA SER A 184 -9.68 7.06 -13.90
C SER A 184 -10.57 6.59 -12.75
N ARG A 185 -11.01 5.35 -12.79
CA ARG A 185 -11.72 4.71 -11.68
C ARG A 185 -10.70 4.07 -10.74
N VAL A 186 -10.79 4.39 -9.47
CA VAL A 186 -9.93 3.86 -8.41
C VAL A 186 -10.77 2.98 -7.49
N LEU A 187 -10.33 1.74 -7.28
CA LEU A 187 -10.89 0.82 -6.30
C LEU A 187 -9.81 0.49 -5.27
N LEU A 188 -10.05 0.88 -4.03
CA LEU A 188 -9.24 0.53 -2.87
C LEU A 188 -9.93 -0.60 -2.12
N GLU A 189 -9.16 -1.61 -1.73
CA GLU A 189 -9.58 -2.65 -0.80
C GLU A 189 -8.54 -2.73 0.32
N TYR A 190 -8.98 -2.71 1.58
CA TYR A 190 -8.08 -2.65 2.75
C TYR A 190 -8.73 -3.23 4.01
N PRO A 191 -7.94 -3.78 4.95
CA PRO A 191 -8.47 -4.25 6.22
C PRO A 191 -8.84 -3.06 7.11
N VAL A 192 -9.99 -3.14 7.76
CA VAL A 192 -10.38 -2.20 8.82
C VAL A 192 -9.68 -2.65 10.11
N LYS A 193 -8.59 -1.97 10.45
CA LYS A 193 -7.77 -2.29 11.63
C LYS A 193 -8.18 -1.49 12.86
N VAL A 194 -8.75 -0.31 12.64
CA VAL A 194 -9.19 0.61 13.69
C VAL A 194 -10.53 1.21 13.27
N VAL A 195 -11.49 1.16 14.18
CA VAL A 195 -12.86 1.63 13.98
C VAL A 195 -13.45 2.01 15.34
N ASN A 196 -14.08 3.18 15.40
CA ASN A 196 -14.91 3.57 16.53
C ASN A 196 -16.35 3.13 16.25
N ALA A 197 -17.06 2.61 17.24
CA ALA A 197 -18.46 2.21 17.12
C ALA A 197 -19.25 2.53 18.39
N SER A 198 -20.55 2.80 18.22
CA SER A 198 -21.51 2.99 19.31
C SER A 198 -22.83 2.34 18.94
N GLU A 199 -23.23 1.31 19.69
CA GLU A 199 -24.52 0.63 19.54
C GLU A 199 -25.70 1.48 20.00
N ARG A 200 -25.47 2.40 20.95
CA ARG A 200 -26.50 3.31 21.44
C ARG A 200 -26.82 4.41 20.44
N GLU A 201 -25.77 5.04 19.89
CA GLU A 201 -25.91 6.14 18.94
C GLU A 201 -26.04 5.65 17.50
N VAL A 202 -25.89 4.33 17.27
CA VAL A 202 -25.90 3.69 15.94
C VAL A 202 -24.92 4.41 15.01
N PHE A 203 -23.66 4.48 15.45
CA PHE A 203 -22.59 5.23 14.79
C PHE A 203 -21.36 4.35 14.62
N TYR A 204 -20.65 4.54 13.49
CA TYR A 204 -19.33 4.01 13.29
C TYR A 204 -18.42 5.05 12.63
N GLN A 205 -17.12 4.91 12.83
CA GLN A 205 -16.11 5.65 12.06
C GLN A 205 -14.90 4.76 11.88
N VAL A 206 -14.68 4.34 10.63
CA VAL A 206 -13.40 3.74 10.22
C VAL A 206 -12.35 4.84 10.22
N ASP A 207 -11.18 4.55 10.77
CA ASP A 207 -9.97 5.38 10.71
C ASP A 207 -8.78 4.43 10.66
N THR A 208 -8.43 3.97 9.47
CA THR A 208 -7.41 2.93 9.27
C THR A 208 -6.40 3.36 8.21
N GLY A 209 -5.30 2.65 8.14
CA GLY A 209 -4.27 2.90 7.13
C GLY A 209 -2.99 2.12 7.43
N PRO A 210 -1.99 2.23 6.55
CA PRO A 210 -2.02 3.03 5.33
C PRO A 210 -2.81 2.37 4.18
N VAL A 211 -3.41 3.18 3.31
CA VAL A 211 -3.93 2.81 1.98
C VAL A 211 -3.18 3.54 0.87
N LEU A 212 -3.36 3.10 -0.38
CA LEU A 212 -2.80 3.76 -1.56
C LEU A 212 -3.77 4.77 -2.16
N VAL A 213 -3.27 5.90 -2.63
CA VAL A 213 -4.06 6.93 -3.31
C VAL A 213 -3.24 7.48 -4.49
N PRO A 214 -3.77 7.45 -5.73
CA PRO A 214 -3.15 8.16 -6.84
C PRO A 214 -3.12 9.67 -6.61
N ASP A 215 -1.97 10.28 -6.86
CA ASP A 215 -1.76 11.73 -6.81
C ASP A 215 -0.86 12.13 -7.96
N ALA A 216 -1.42 12.86 -8.93
CA ALA A 216 -0.69 13.27 -10.14
C ALA A 216 0.57 14.10 -9.83
N ASP A 217 0.53 14.89 -8.75
CA ASP A 217 1.67 15.70 -8.28
C ASP A 217 2.86 14.84 -7.80
N ALA A 218 2.67 13.54 -7.58
CA ALA A 218 3.72 12.61 -7.18
C ALA A 218 4.43 11.92 -8.36
N PHE A 219 3.97 12.14 -9.60
CA PHE A 219 4.55 11.50 -10.77
C PHE A 219 6.02 11.90 -10.97
N ASP A 220 6.89 10.92 -11.15
CA ASP A 220 8.34 11.13 -11.38
C ASP A 220 8.70 11.37 -12.86
N GLY A 221 7.71 11.42 -13.75
CA GLY A 221 7.92 11.59 -15.20
C GLY A 221 8.19 10.30 -15.97
N THR A 222 8.37 9.16 -15.29
CA THR A 222 8.85 7.91 -15.90
C THR A 222 8.00 6.70 -15.56
N HIS A 223 7.76 6.46 -14.27
CA HIS A 223 7.13 5.25 -13.76
C HIS A 223 5.69 5.52 -13.33
N PRO A 224 4.67 4.94 -13.98
CA PRO A 224 3.26 5.13 -13.60
C PRO A 224 2.98 4.85 -12.12
N ILE A 225 3.67 3.91 -11.48
CA ILE A 225 3.49 3.60 -10.05
C ILE A 225 3.87 4.79 -9.13
N SER A 226 4.72 5.72 -9.59
CA SER A 226 5.23 6.84 -8.79
C SER A 226 4.13 7.81 -8.32
N VAL A 227 2.96 7.81 -8.98
CA VAL A 227 1.80 8.61 -8.56
C VAL A 227 1.24 8.20 -7.20
N LEU A 228 1.52 6.99 -6.72
CA LEU A 228 0.87 6.45 -5.54
C LEU A 228 1.43 7.02 -4.23
N ARG A 229 0.57 7.60 -3.41
CA ARG A 229 0.88 7.99 -2.02
C ARG A 229 0.27 7.04 -1.02
N ARG A 230 0.85 7.03 0.18
CA ARG A 230 0.20 6.49 1.36
C ARG A 230 -0.81 7.49 1.89
N ALA A 231 -1.93 7.01 2.39
CA ALA A 231 -2.88 7.80 3.15
C ALA A 231 -3.43 7.01 4.34
N TYR A 232 -3.92 7.72 5.36
CA TYR A 232 -4.94 7.15 6.24
C TYR A 232 -6.31 7.42 5.63
N VAL A 233 -7.26 6.51 5.86
CA VAL A 233 -8.61 6.59 5.32
C VAL A 233 -9.62 6.63 6.46
N ALA A 234 -10.54 7.58 6.38
CA ALA A 234 -11.62 7.75 7.31
C ALA A 234 -12.97 7.84 6.61
N HIS A 235 -13.96 7.12 7.13
CA HIS A 235 -15.35 7.25 6.71
C HIS A 235 -16.31 6.80 7.82
N ASN A 236 -17.43 7.51 7.93
CA ASN A 236 -18.50 7.25 8.90
C ASN A 236 -19.88 7.12 8.23
N ASN A 237 -19.89 7.08 6.90
CA ASN A 237 -21.02 6.76 6.04
C ASN A 237 -20.47 6.06 4.79
N LEU A 238 -21.37 5.61 3.91
CA LEU A 238 -21.02 4.85 2.71
C LEU A 238 -20.85 5.74 1.46
N ASP A 239 -21.26 7.01 1.51
CA ASP A 239 -21.27 7.91 0.34
C ASP A 239 -19.99 8.75 0.20
N CYS A 240 -19.19 8.81 1.27
CA CYS A 240 -18.04 9.71 1.33
C CYS A 240 -16.88 9.10 2.12
N THR A 241 -15.67 9.31 1.60
CA THR A 241 -14.42 8.91 2.23
C THR A 241 -13.44 10.07 2.24
N GLU A 242 -12.75 10.26 3.35
CA GLU A 242 -11.66 11.22 3.48
C GLU A 242 -10.33 10.47 3.59
N LEU A 243 -9.36 10.93 2.81
CA LEU A 243 -8.02 10.36 2.70
C LEU A 243 -7.04 11.42 3.19
N LEU A 244 -6.30 11.12 4.26
CA LEU A 244 -5.24 11.96 4.78
C LEU A 244 -3.91 11.51 4.17
N LEU A 245 -3.43 12.21 3.15
CA LEU A 245 -2.27 11.84 2.34
C LEU A 245 -0.97 12.16 3.07
N ASN A 246 -0.02 11.23 2.97
CA ASN A 246 1.37 11.42 3.36
C ASN A 246 2.11 12.21 2.28
N VAL A 247 2.49 13.45 2.61
CA VAL A 247 3.14 14.40 1.70
C VAL A 247 4.32 15.07 2.40
N PRO A 248 5.27 15.66 1.65
CA PRO A 248 6.25 16.57 2.24
C PRO A 248 5.55 17.75 2.92
N THR A 249 5.79 17.93 4.21
CA THR A 249 5.16 18.94 5.05
C THR A 249 6.24 19.78 5.72
N SER A 250 6.19 21.10 5.53
CA SER A 250 7.15 22.02 6.14
C SER A 250 7.07 21.99 7.66
N VAL A 251 8.22 21.92 8.31
CA VAL A 251 8.38 22.03 9.78
C VAL A 251 9.18 23.27 10.17
N GLY A 252 9.34 24.22 9.23
CA GLY A 252 10.10 25.45 9.41
C GLY A 252 11.57 25.35 9.01
N HIS A 253 12.25 26.50 8.89
CA HIS A 253 13.68 26.61 8.57
C HIS A 253 14.12 25.87 7.29
N GLY A 254 13.25 25.79 6.28
CA GLY A 254 13.53 25.07 5.04
C GLY A 254 13.58 23.55 5.19
N MET A 255 13.18 23.01 6.35
CA MET A 255 13.04 21.58 6.58
C MET A 255 11.60 21.13 6.34
N SER A 256 11.46 19.89 5.91
CA SER A 256 10.17 19.22 5.81
C SER A 256 10.31 17.76 6.23
N VAL A 257 9.18 17.14 6.56
CA VAL A 257 9.07 15.71 6.87
C VAL A 257 7.91 15.13 6.07
N ASN A 258 7.94 13.83 5.81
CA ASN A 258 6.78 13.14 5.25
C ASN A 258 5.70 13.01 6.33
N HIS A 259 4.65 13.82 6.24
CA HIS A 259 3.57 13.84 7.21
C HIS A 259 2.20 13.67 6.55
N TYR A 260 1.29 13.09 7.31
CA TYR A 260 -0.11 12.93 6.93
C TYR A 260 -0.84 14.27 7.13
N SER A 261 -0.74 15.17 6.14
CA SER A 261 -1.14 16.58 6.31
C SER A 261 -2.01 17.17 5.21
N ARG A 262 -2.32 16.42 4.14
CA ARG A 262 -3.22 16.88 3.08
C ARG A 262 -4.46 16.00 3.03
N VAL A 263 -5.63 16.60 3.21
CA VAL A 263 -6.90 15.89 3.10
C VAL A 263 -7.37 15.90 1.64
N LEU A 264 -7.70 14.72 1.14
CA LEU A 264 -8.44 14.50 -0.10
C LEU A 264 -9.80 13.92 0.26
N LYS A 265 -10.87 14.56 -0.18
CA LYS A 265 -12.24 14.07 0.01
C LYS A 265 -12.75 13.49 -1.30
N VAL A 266 -13.20 12.25 -1.26
CA VAL A 266 -13.78 11.56 -2.42
C VAL A 266 -15.24 11.21 -2.16
N LYS A 267 -16.05 11.30 -3.20
CA LYS A 267 -17.39 10.74 -3.22
C LYS A 267 -17.26 9.26 -3.56
N ALA A 268 -17.69 8.39 -2.65
CA ALA A 268 -17.71 6.97 -2.91
C ALA A 268 -18.85 6.64 -3.89
N VAL A 269 -18.63 5.68 -4.78
CA VAL A 269 -19.61 5.17 -5.75
C VAL A 269 -19.86 3.69 -5.57
#